data_AF-A0A511TDT8-F1
#
_entry.id   AF-A0A511TDT8-F1
#
_cell.length_a   1.000
_cell.length_b   1.000
_cell.length_c   1.000
_cell.angle_alpha   90.00
_cell.angle_beta   90.00
_cell.angle_gamma   90.00
#
_symmetry.space_group_name_H-M   'P 1'
#
loop_
_entity.id
_entity.type
_entity.pdbx_description
1 polymer ?
#
loop_
_entity_poly.entity_id
_entity_poly.type
_entity_poly.pdbx_seq_one_letter_code
_entity_poly.pdbx_strand_id
1 'polypeptide(L)'
;MSSSPPLPPGAVAFVDRWRELFDARDWAALRAHEHPDFPKSGPPKQNDSFIRGLGTSGYRVSSAKLKPFVQPKWSIFRTTRLHPQPTYWCDLVLKSDKGHQTEAFIALAPWEGIEGAFRASYYVELPPKKKVAPLDLGKEQARVSKFLAKTVKDFARSNKDPRPVQRLALRYSTDNGSLNVGFDLNPDSEPGEGMTHDDFAELLVPRWPDVKEHKPALVGLDGVKLAAHEDGTWGTPEAHARLEMHLGKMLVATLLELRDSGQFEALRASDTAELGVEESEGHFGWPDYEERGRENRLTARR
;
A
#
# COMPACT_ATOMS: atom_id res chain seq x y z
N MET A 1 27.25 -11.03 -13.48
CA MET A 1 25.87 -10.69 -13.91
C MET A 1 25.53 -11.60 -15.08
N SER A 2 24.66 -12.59 -14.88
CA SER A 2 24.21 -13.47 -15.97
C SER A 2 23.14 -12.73 -16.76
N SER A 3 23.41 -12.41 -18.03
CA SER A 3 22.38 -11.90 -18.93
C SER A 3 21.29 -12.95 -19.08
N SER A 4 20.04 -12.55 -18.96
CA SER A 4 18.92 -13.46 -19.22
C SER A 4 19.00 -13.96 -20.66
N PRO A 5 18.72 -15.25 -20.92
CA PRO A 5 18.71 -15.77 -22.29
C PRO A 5 17.70 -14.99 -23.15
N PRO A 6 17.97 -14.81 -24.46
CA PRO A 6 17.05 -14.14 -25.35
C PRO A 6 15.70 -14.87 -25.39
N LEU A 7 14.62 -14.10 -25.50
CA LEU A 7 13.26 -14.65 -25.61
C LEU A 7 13.08 -15.33 -26.99
N PRO A 8 12.32 -16.44 -27.07
CA PRO A 8 12.06 -17.08 -28.36
C PRO A 8 11.25 -16.16 -29.28
N PRO A 9 11.66 -16.02 -30.57
CA PRO A 9 10.98 -15.14 -31.51
C PRO A 9 9.47 -15.41 -31.64
N GLY A 10 9.05 -16.67 -31.63
CA GLY A 10 7.62 -16.97 -31.77
C GLY A 10 6.80 -16.75 -30.49
N ALA A 11 7.42 -16.69 -29.31
CA ALA A 11 6.72 -16.28 -28.10
C ALA A 11 6.47 -14.76 -28.12
N VAL A 12 7.41 -13.99 -28.67
CA VAL A 12 7.23 -12.55 -28.93
C VAL A 12 6.13 -12.33 -29.97
N ALA A 13 6.21 -13.03 -31.12
CA ALA A 13 5.21 -12.94 -32.17
C ALA A 13 3.80 -13.32 -31.69
N PHE A 14 3.69 -14.32 -30.80
CA PHE A 14 2.43 -14.66 -30.17
C PHE A 14 1.85 -13.47 -29.37
N VAL A 15 2.65 -12.84 -28.52
CA VAL A 15 2.21 -11.74 -27.66
C VAL A 15 1.78 -10.53 -28.50
N ASP A 16 2.55 -10.20 -29.54
CA ASP A 16 2.22 -9.11 -30.46
C ASP A 16 0.89 -9.39 -31.17
N ARG A 17 0.72 -10.60 -31.70
CA ARG A 17 -0.53 -11.00 -32.35
C ARG A 17 -1.71 -11.01 -31.39
N TRP A 18 -1.51 -11.50 -30.18
CA TRP A 18 -2.55 -11.50 -29.15
C TRP A 18 -3.00 -10.08 -28.83
N ARG A 19 -2.06 -9.13 -28.69
CA ARG A 19 -2.37 -7.72 -28.48
C ARG A 19 -3.23 -7.15 -29.59
N GLU A 20 -2.83 -7.35 -30.85
CA GLU A 20 -3.58 -6.87 -32.01
C GLU A 20 -5.02 -7.36 -31.99
N LEU A 21 -5.21 -8.66 -31.74
CA LEU A 21 -6.54 -9.27 -31.72
C LEU A 21 -7.39 -8.81 -30.53
N PHE A 22 -6.78 -8.60 -29.35
CA PHE A 22 -7.45 -8.05 -28.18
C PHE A 22 -7.91 -6.61 -28.42
N ASP A 23 -7.03 -5.77 -28.95
CA ASP A 23 -7.34 -4.36 -29.23
C ASP A 23 -8.37 -4.20 -30.35
N ALA A 24 -8.36 -5.10 -31.34
CA ALA A 24 -9.36 -5.23 -32.39
C ALA A 24 -10.68 -5.89 -31.92
N ARG A 25 -10.71 -6.45 -30.70
CA ARG A 25 -11.85 -7.18 -30.13
C ARG A 25 -12.25 -8.42 -30.94
N ASP A 26 -11.28 -9.05 -31.62
CA ASP A 26 -11.50 -10.28 -32.38
C ASP A 26 -11.39 -11.50 -31.45
N TRP A 27 -12.47 -11.76 -30.71
CA TRP A 27 -12.53 -12.85 -29.72
C TRP A 27 -12.45 -14.24 -30.36
N ALA A 28 -12.89 -14.37 -31.62
CA ALA A 28 -12.83 -15.64 -32.34
C ALA A 28 -11.39 -15.97 -32.69
N ALA A 29 -10.65 -15.01 -33.24
CA ALA A 29 -9.23 -15.20 -33.54
C ALA A 29 -8.39 -15.34 -32.27
N LEU A 30 -8.72 -14.64 -31.17
CA LEU A 30 -8.04 -14.84 -29.89
C LEU A 30 -8.18 -16.28 -29.38
N ARG A 31 -9.38 -16.86 -29.46
CA ARG A 31 -9.59 -18.27 -29.09
C ARG A 31 -8.84 -19.24 -29.98
N ALA A 32 -8.67 -18.91 -31.27
CA ALA A 32 -7.85 -19.72 -32.16
C ALA A 32 -6.36 -19.74 -31.76
N HIS A 33 -5.94 -18.92 -30.79
CA HIS A 33 -4.60 -18.89 -30.19
C HIS A 33 -4.48 -19.67 -28.86
N GLU A 34 -5.57 -20.27 -28.39
CA GLU A 34 -5.53 -21.23 -27.28
C GLU A 34 -4.88 -22.54 -27.71
N HIS A 35 -4.25 -23.24 -26.77
CA HIS A 35 -3.66 -24.54 -27.04
C HIS A 35 -4.76 -25.59 -27.34
N PRO A 36 -4.62 -26.47 -28.34
CA PRO A 36 -5.66 -27.46 -28.66
C PRO A 36 -5.92 -28.47 -27.53
N ASP A 37 -4.88 -28.82 -26.77
CA ASP A 37 -4.98 -29.69 -25.58
C ASP A 37 -5.54 -28.98 -24.34
N PHE A 38 -6.00 -27.74 -24.51
CA PHE A 38 -6.71 -27.06 -23.46
C PHE A 38 -8.02 -27.82 -23.18
N PRO A 39 -8.36 -28.13 -21.91
CA PRO A 39 -9.49 -29.01 -21.61
C PRO A 39 -10.78 -28.51 -22.27
N LYS A 40 -11.62 -29.40 -22.84
CA LYS A 40 -12.93 -29.00 -23.40
C LYS A 40 -13.89 -28.37 -22.37
N SER A 41 -13.66 -28.62 -21.09
CA SER A 41 -14.32 -27.92 -19.97
C SER A 41 -13.84 -26.47 -19.80
N GLY A 42 -12.85 -26.06 -20.58
CA GLY A 42 -12.27 -24.72 -20.66
C GLY A 42 -11.48 -24.32 -19.42
N PRO A 43 -10.97 -23.07 -19.42
CA PRO A 43 -10.84 -22.36 -18.17
C PRO A 43 -12.26 -22.18 -17.57
N PRO A 44 -12.42 -21.80 -16.31
CA PRO A 44 -13.73 -21.41 -15.81
C PRO A 44 -14.36 -20.40 -16.79
N LYS A 45 -15.63 -20.56 -17.19
CA LYS A 45 -16.36 -19.63 -18.10
C LYS A 45 -16.14 -18.14 -17.77
N GLN A 46 -15.79 -17.87 -16.51
CA GLN A 46 -15.36 -16.59 -15.95
C GLN A 46 -14.19 -15.93 -16.71
N ASN A 47 -13.21 -16.66 -17.24
CA ASN A 47 -12.03 -16.09 -17.91
C ASN A 47 -12.37 -15.46 -19.28
N ASP A 48 -13.17 -16.16 -20.09
CA ASP A 48 -13.65 -15.66 -21.38
C ASP A 48 -14.53 -14.42 -21.21
N SER A 49 -15.48 -14.47 -20.26
CA SER A 49 -16.33 -13.33 -19.94
C SER A 49 -15.53 -12.14 -19.43
N PHE A 50 -14.45 -12.37 -18.68
CA PHE A 50 -13.59 -11.33 -18.16
C PHE A 50 -12.75 -10.64 -19.24
N ILE A 51 -12.00 -11.39 -20.05
CA ILE A 51 -11.16 -10.83 -21.13
C ILE A 51 -12.03 -10.07 -22.14
N ARG A 52 -13.18 -10.64 -22.52
CA ARG A 52 -14.18 -9.94 -23.35
C ARG A 52 -14.71 -8.69 -22.64
N GLY A 53 -15.02 -8.79 -21.35
CA GLY A 53 -15.47 -7.67 -20.51
C GLY A 53 -14.49 -6.51 -20.50
N LEU A 54 -13.19 -6.79 -20.38
CA LEU A 54 -12.14 -5.76 -20.41
C LEU A 54 -12.07 -5.06 -21.78
N GLY A 55 -11.98 -5.82 -22.87
CA GLY A 55 -11.88 -5.20 -24.20
C GLY A 55 -13.15 -4.44 -24.61
N THR A 56 -14.33 -4.95 -24.24
CA THR A 56 -15.61 -4.25 -24.44
C THR A 56 -15.72 -2.99 -23.58
N SER A 57 -15.15 -3.00 -22.37
CA SER A 57 -15.06 -1.83 -21.47
C SER A 57 -13.99 -0.81 -21.87
N GLY A 58 -13.36 -0.98 -23.04
CA GLY A 58 -12.42 0.00 -23.60
C GLY A 58 -10.97 -0.18 -23.14
N TYR A 59 -10.62 -1.23 -22.39
CA TYR A 59 -9.23 -1.50 -22.08
C TYR A 59 -8.44 -1.87 -23.35
N ARG A 60 -7.17 -1.46 -23.40
CA ARG A 60 -6.17 -1.80 -24.43
C ARG A 60 -4.86 -2.23 -23.77
N VAL A 61 -4.06 -3.02 -24.46
CA VAL A 61 -2.75 -3.42 -23.94
C VAL A 61 -1.79 -2.23 -23.99
N SER A 62 -1.40 -1.73 -22.83
CA SER A 62 -0.40 -0.65 -22.70
C SER A 62 1.03 -1.18 -22.63
N SER A 63 1.25 -2.37 -22.06
CA SER A 63 2.54 -3.04 -22.07
C SER A 63 2.38 -4.56 -21.95
N ALA A 64 3.39 -5.27 -22.44
CA ALA A 64 3.50 -6.72 -22.35
C ALA A 64 4.94 -7.10 -22.03
N LYS A 65 5.15 -7.94 -21.02
CA LYS A 65 6.48 -8.39 -20.60
C LYS A 65 6.51 -9.91 -20.54
N LEU A 66 7.27 -10.50 -21.46
CA LEU A 66 7.49 -11.93 -21.52
C LEU A 66 8.68 -12.34 -20.63
N LYS A 67 8.53 -13.41 -19.85
CA LYS A 67 9.56 -13.96 -18.97
C LYS A 67 9.46 -15.50 -18.93
N PRO A 68 10.54 -16.22 -18.55
CA PRO A 68 10.46 -17.65 -18.29
C PRO A 68 9.36 -17.96 -17.27
N PHE A 69 8.64 -19.05 -17.48
CA PHE A 69 7.56 -19.45 -16.59
C PHE A 69 8.12 -19.83 -15.21
N VAL A 70 7.65 -19.12 -14.19
CA VAL A 70 7.83 -19.48 -12.78
C VAL A 70 6.44 -19.63 -12.21
N GLN A 71 6.14 -20.78 -11.61
CA GLN A 71 4.82 -21.02 -11.06
C GLN A 71 4.48 -19.94 -10.02
N PRO A 72 3.41 -19.15 -10.25
CA PRO A 72 3.00 -18.14 -9.28
C PRO A 72 2.50 -18.82 -8.00
N LYS A 73 2.78 -18.21 -6.85
CA LYS A 73 2.39 -18.74 -5.53
C LYS A 73 0.88 -18.63 -5.23
N TRP A 74 0.05 -18.29 -6.21
CA TRP A 74 -1.37 -18.05 -6.02
C TRP A 74 -2.15 -19.36 -5.97
N SER A 75 -3.03 -19.51 -4.99
CA SER A 75 -3.80 -20.75 -4.76
C SER A 75 -4.73 -21.15 -5.92
N ILE A 76 -5.06 -20.20 -6.81
CA ILE A 76 -5.85 -20.45 -8.03
C ILE A 76 -5.05 -21.18 -9.11
N PHE A 77 -3.71 -21.08 -9.07
CA PHE A 77 -2.78 -21.82 -9.94
C PHE A 77 -2.46 -23.19 -9.34
N ARG A 78 -3.39 -24.13 -9.49
CA ARG A 78 -3.06 -25.55 -9.34
C ARG A 78 -2.50 -26.05 -10.67
N THR A 79 -1.33 -26.68 -10.63
CA THR A 79 -0.63 -27.27 -11.80
C THR A 79 -1.53 -28.14 -12.67
N THR A 80 -2.55 -28.77 -12.07
CA THR A 80 -3.56 -29.59 -12.74
C THR A 80 -4.44 -28.84 -13.74
N ARG A 81 -4.37 -27.50 -13.82
CA ARG A 81 -5.15 -26.65 -14.75
C ARG A 81 -4.33 -26.06 -15.90
N LEU A 82 -3.00 -26.21 -15.89
CA LEU A 82 -2.12 -25.70 -16.93
C LEU A 82 -1.69 -26.86 -17.82
N HIS A 83 -2.37 -27.03 -18.95
CA HIS A 83 -2.05 -28.08 -19.90
C HIS A 83 -2.03 -27.54 -21.34
N PRO A 84 -0.93 -27.74 -22.08
CA PRO A 84 0.35 -28.33 -21.64
C PRO A 84 1.12 -27.39 -20.69
N GLN A 85 2.22 -27.89 -20.13
CA GLN A 85 3.03 -27.14 -19.18
C GLN A 85 3.61 -25.88 -19.84
N PRO A 86 3.35 -24.67 -19.30
CA PRO A 86 3.89 -23.44 -19.85
C PRO A 86 5.40 -23.33 -19.64
N THR A 87 6.06 -22.74 -20.62
CA THR A 87 7.50 -22.42 -20.59
C THR A 87 7.75 -20.92 -20.46
N TYR A 88 6.78 -20.08 -20.86
CA TYR A 88 6.83 -18.64 -20.70
C TYR A 88 5.57 -18.08 -20.04
N TRP A 89 5.74 -16.88 -19.52
CA TRP A 89 4.72 -16.10 -18.86
C TRP A 89 4.74 -14.68 -19.41
N CYS A 90 3.59 -14.15 -19.80
CA CYS A 90 3.44 -12.77 -20.23
C CYS A 90 2.66 -11.97 -19.19
N ASP A 91 3.29 -10.96 -18.59
CA ASP A 91 2.61 -9.93 -17.80
C ASP A 91 2.06 -8.87 -18.76
N LEU A 92 0.75 -8.62 -18.74
CA LEU A 92 0.10 -7.55 -19.49
C LEU A 92 -0.34 -6.44 -18.56
N VAL A 93 -0.08 -5.19 -18.94
CA VAL A 93 -0.74 -4.03 -18.33
C VAL A 93 -1.78 -3.51 -19.30
N LEU A 94 -3.04 -3.54 -18.90
CA LEU A 94 -4.17 -3.04 -19.66
C LEU A 94 -4.58 -1.66 -19.13
N LYS A 95 -4.83 -0.71 -20.03
CA LYS A 95 -5.24 0.66 -19.68
C LYS A 95 -6.54 1.01 -20.40
N SER A 96 -7.49 1.61 -19.69
CA SER A 96 -8.72 2.15 -20.29
C SER A 96 -8.52 3.61 -20.75
N ASP A 97 -9.43 4.09 -21.59
CA ASP A 97 -9.44 5.50 -22.05
C ASP A 97 -9.59 6.49 -20.88
N LYS A 98 -10.12 6.04 -19.73
CA LYS A 98 -10.25 6.82 -18.50
C LYS A 98 -9.00 6.78 -17.61
N GLY A 99 -7.93 6.14 -18.07
CA GLY A 99 -6.67 6.03 -17.34
C GLY A 99 -6.61 4.92 -16.30
N HIS A 100 -7.68 4.14 -16.11
CA HIS A 100 -7.66 3.00 -15.19
C HIS A 100 -6.71 1.92 -15.72
N GLN A 101 -5.87 1.39 -14.86
CA GLN A 101 -4.95 0.31 -15.19
C GLN A 101 -5.33 -0.98 -14.49
N THR A 102 -5.07 -2.10 -15.16
CA THR A 102 -5.22 -3.42 -14.58
C THR A 102 -4.22 -4.39 -15.19
N GLU A 103 -3.92 -5.47 -14.47
CA GLU A 103 -2.96 -6.49 -14.91
C GLU A 103 -3.69 -7.74 -15.39
N ALA A 104 -3.19 -8.34 -16.46
CA ALA A 104 -3.64 -9.64 -16.95
C ALA A 104 -2.42 -10.51 -17.27
N PHE A 105 -2.60 -11.83 -17.26
CA PHE A 105 -1.49 -12.75 -17.46
C PHE A 105 -1.82 -13.83 -18.48
N ILE A 106 -0.83 -14.17 -19.30
CA ILE A 106 -0.92 -15.27 -20.27
C ILE A 106 0.20 -16.27 -20.00
N ALA A 107 -0.17 -17.52 -19.73
CA ALA A 107 0.78 -18.63 -19.70
C ALA A 107 0.92 -19.19 -21.12
N LEU A 108 2.16 -19.30 -21.60
CA LEU A 108 2.47 -19.77 -22.96
C LEU A 108 3.15 -21.11 -22.91
N ALA A 109 2.72 -22.02 -23.77
CA ALA A 109 3.38 -23.30 -24.00
C ALA A 109 3.78 -23.44 -25.47
N PRO A 110 4.87 -24.17 -25.76
CA PRO A 110 5.22 -24.56 -27.12
C PRO A 110 4.07 -25.37 -27.74
N TRP A 111 3.86 -25.23 -29.04
CA TRP A 111 2.86 -26.00 -29.77
C TRP A 111 3.52 -26.89 -30.82
N GLU A 112 3.33 -28.19 -30.68
CA GLU A 112 3.86 -29.19 -31.61
C GLU A 112 3.17 -29.09 -32.98
N GLY A 113 3.97 -28.89 -34.03
CA GLY A 113 3.50 -28.82 -35.42
C GLY A 113 4.05 -27.63 -36.21
N ILE A 114 4.57 -26.60 -35.55
CA ILE A 114 5.24 -25.46 -36.17
C ILE A 114 6.42 -25.05 -35.28
N GLU A 115 7.66 -25.19 -35.78
CA GLU A 115 8.85 -24.81 -35.02
C GLU A 115 8.79 -23.34 -34.59
N GLY A 116 9.01 -23.09 -33.29
CA GLY A 116 8.92 -21.77 -32.70
C GLY A 116 7.51 -21.26 -32.40
N ALA A 117 6.44 -22.00 -32.70
CA ALA A 117 5.08 -21.57 -32.38
C ALA A 117 4.73 -21.75 -30.90
N PHE A 118 4.04 -20.75 -30.36
CA PHE A 118 3.48 -20.77 -29.00
C PHE A 118 1.96 -20.67 -29.06
N ARG A 119 1.30 -21.25 -28.07
CA ARG A 119 -0.14 -21.09 -27.82
C ARG A 119 -0.38 -20.76 -26.35
N ALA A 120 -1.50 -20.11 -26.06
CA ALA A 120 -1.90 -19.86 -24.67
C ALA A 120 -2.34 -21.18 -24.02
N SER A 121 -1.68 -21.56 -22.92
CA SER A 121 -2.07 -22.73 -22.11
C SER A 121 -2.99 -22.36 -20.95
N TYR A 122 -3.17 -21.07 -20.64
CA TYR A 122 -4.16 -20.53 -19.68
C TYR A 122 -4.19 -18.99 -19.70
N TYR A 123 -5.36 -18.39 -19.43
CA TYR A 123 -5.53 -16.95 -19.14
C TYR A 123 -5.77 -16.75 -17.65
N VAL A 124 -5.03 -15.88 -16.98
CA VAL A 124 -5.30 -15.56 -15.58
C VAL A 124 -5.93 -14.20 -15.38
N GLU A 125 -7.10 -14.31 -14.75
CA GLU A 125 -7.76 -13.38 -13.84
C GLU A 125 -6.78 -12.46 -13.11
N LEU A 126 -7.26 -11.26 -12.79
CA LEU A 126 -6.61 -10.28 -11.92
C LEU A 126 -5.76 -10.96 -10.83
N PRO A 127 -4.56 -10.45 -10.50
CA PRO A 127 -3.87 -10.93 -9.32
C PRO A 127 -4.88 -10.90 -8.16
N PRO A 128 -4.99 -11.97 -7.35
CA PRO A 128 -5.98 -12.00 -6.28
C PRO A 128 -5.82 -10.72 -5.49
N LYS A 129 -6.90 -9.92 -5.38
CA LYS A 129 -6.87 -8.66 -4.63
C LYS A 129 -6.13 -8.94 -3.34
N LYS A 130 -4.98 -8.28 -3.14
CA LYS A 130 -4.12 -8.51 -1.98
C LYS A 130 -5.04 -8.42 -0.77
N LYS A 131 -5.28 -9.55 -0.10
CA LYS A 131 -6.15 -9.58 1.08
C LYS A 131 -5.36 -8.90 2.18
N VAL A 132 -5.55 -7.60 2.33
CA VAL A 132 -4.97 -6.84 3.42
C VAL A 132 -5.81 -7.12 4.66
N ALA A 133 -5.17 -7.60 5.72
CA ALA A 133 -5.82 -7.79 7.00
C ALA A 133 -6.28 -6.43 7.57
N PRO A 134 -7.39 -6.39 8.32
CA PRO A 134 -7.87 -5.16 8.95
C PRO A 134 -6.76 -4.43 9.72
N LEU A 135 -6.72 -3.10 9.59
CA LEU A 135 -5.83 -2.27 10.42
C LEU A 135 -6.47 -2.12 11.79
N ASP A 136 -5.77 -2.55 12.83
CA ASP A 136 -6.24 -2.56 14.20
C ASP A 136 -5.48 -1.46 14.96
N LEU A 137 -6.18 -0.36 15.24
CA LEU A 137 -5.57 0.82 15.83
C LEU A 137 -5.06 0.56 17.25
N GLY A 138 -5.64 -0.37 18.01
CA GLY A 138 -5.10 -0.75 19.32
C GLY A 138 -3.75 -1.46 19.20
N LYS A 139 -3.60 -2.34 18.20
CA LYS A 139 -2.30 -2.99 17.93
C LYS A 139 -1.26 -2.00 17.40
N GLU A 140 -1.67 -1.08 16.53
CA GLU A 140 -0.77 -0.04 16.05
C GLU A 140 -0.37 0.92 17.19
N GLN A 141 -1.31 1.31 18.07
CA GLN A 141 -1.03 2.13 19.27
C GLN A 141 0.03 1.48 20.15
N ALA A 142 -0.09 0.19 20.45
CA ALA A 142 0.90 -0.52 21.26
C ALA A 142 2.30 -0.54 20.61
N ARG A 143 2.36 -0.62 19.28
CA ARG A 143 3.63 -0.55 18.53
C ARG A 143 4.22 0.86 18.55
N VAL A 144 3.40 1.88 18.30
CA VAL A 144 3.81 3.29 18.33
C VAL A 144 4.25 3.70 19.72
N SER A 145 3.53 3.31 20.77
CA SER A 145 3.89 3.56 22.17
C SER A 145 5.30 3.07 22.51
N LYS A 146 5.63 1.82 22.13
CA LYS A 146 6.98 1.26 22.31
C LYS A 146 8.05 2.03 21.55
N PHE A 147 7.75 2.44 20.31
CA PHE A 147 8.66 3.23 19.50
C PHE A 147 8.92 4.60 20.14
N LEU A 148 7.89 5.34 20.51
CA LEU A 148 8.00 6.66 21.12
C LEU A 148 8.73 6.61 22.48
N ALA A 149 8.40 5.64 23.35
CA ALA A 149 9.10 5.49 24.62
C ALA A 149 10.60 5.23 24.44
N LYS A 150 10.98 4.47 23.40
CA LYS A 150 12.39 4.28 23.04
C LYS A 150 13.01 5.57 22.51
N THR A 151 12.34 6.25 21.58
CA THR A 151 12.81 7.50 20.97
C THR A 151 13.08 8.59 22.03
N VAL A 152 12.18 8.74 22.99
CA VAL A 152 12.33 9.67 24.12
C VAL A 152 13.58 9.38 24.94
N LYS A 153 13.80 8.11 25.32
CA LYS A 153 14.99 7.70 26.07
C LYS A 153 16.27 7.89 25.28
N ASP A 154 16.24 7.60 23.99
CA ASP A 154 17.39 7.78 23.11
C ASP A 154 17.73 9.26 22.99
N PHE A 155 16.75 10.13 22.76
CA PHE A 155 16.92 11.58 22.70
C PHE A 155 17.50 12.13 24.01
N ALA A 156 16.92 11.77 25.16
CA ALA A 156 17.41 12.20 26.47
C ALA A 156 18.88 11.82 26.71
N ARG A 157 19.32 10.65 26.20
CA ARG A 157 20.70 10.18 26.35
C ARG A 157 21.66 10.86 25.38
N SER A 158 21.26 11.02 24.12
CA SER A 158 22.13 11.51 23.05
C SER A 158 22.20 13.03 22.98
N ASN A 159 21.12 13.74 23.32
CA ASN A 159 21.09 15.20 23.24
C ASN A 159 22.05 15.82 24.27
N LYS A 160 22.99 16.63 23.80
CA LYS A 160 23.98 17.35 24.62
C LYS A 160 23.66 18.83 24.75
N ASP A 161 22.63 19.31 24.05
CA ASP A 161 22.21 20.69 24.14
C ASP A 161 21.64 20.99 25.54
N PRO A 162 22.11 22.06 26.21
CA PRO A 162 21.61 22.41 27.54
C PRO A 162 20.21 23.06 27.52
N ARG A 163 19.65 23.40 26.36
CA ARG A 163 18.31 23.99 26.28
C ARG A 163 17.25 22.92 26.59
N PRO A 164 16.20 23.26 27.36
CA PRO A 164 15.12 22.33 27.61
C PRO A 164 14.27 22.11 26.35
N VAL A 165 13.64 20.93 26.25
CA VAL A 165 12.64 20.63 25.23
C VAL A 165 11.44 21.54 25.42
N GLN A 166 11.04 22.19 24.34
CA GLN A 166 9.88 23.08 24.25
C GLN A 166 8.72 22.39 23.50
N ARG A 167 9.03 21.47 22.57
CA ARG A 167 8.01 20.75 21.82
C ARG A 167 8.50 19.35 21.44
N LEU A 168 7.61 18.38 21.53
CA LEU A 168 7.72 17.08 20.85
C LEU A 168 6.57 17.00 19.88
N ALA A 169 6.85 16.81 18.60
CA ALA A 169 5.81 16.65 17.60
C ALA A 169 5.96 15.36 16.82
N LEU A 170 4.81 14.82 16.42
CA LEU A 170 4.69 13.70 15.50
C LEU A 170 4.22 14.23 14.15
N ARG A 171 4.94 13.90 13.08
CA ARG A 171 4.46 14.13 11.70
C ARG A 171 4.24 12.78 11.04
N TYR A 172 3.09 12.58 10.40
CA TYR A 172 2.78 11.30 9.75
C TYR A 172 2.19 11.45 8.35
N SER A 173 2.40 10.44 7.51
CA SER A 173 1.80 10.36 6.17
C SER A 173 1.28 8.95 5.89
N THR A 174 0.07 8.88 5.33
CA THR A 174 -0.52 7.60 4.91
C THR A 174 -0.02 7.14 3.54
N ASP A 175 0.56 8.03 2.73
CA ASP A 175 1.02 7.71 1.37
C ASP A 175 2.31 6.89 1.37
N ASN A 176 3.27 7.28 2.21
CA ASN A 176 4.53 6.56 2.38
C ASN A 176 4.54 5.69 3.65
N GLY A 177 3.55 5.86 4.54
CA GLY A 177 3.46 5.15 5.81
C GLY A 177 4.53 5.56 6.80
N SER A 178 4.97 6.81 6.82
CA SER A 178 5.97 7.29 7.79
C SER A 178 5.33 7.92 9.02
N LEU A 179 6.01 7.77 10.17
CA LEU A 179 5.77 8.51 11.40
C LEU A 179 7.11 9.05 11.90
N ASN A 180 7.30 10.36 11.78
CA ASN A 180 8.48 11.08 12.22
C ASN A 180 8.27 11.70 13.60
N VAL A 181 9.32 11.73 14.39
CA VAL A 181 9.35 12.37 15.71
C VAL A 181 10.37 13.51 15.67
N GLY A 182 9.89 14.72 15.92
CA GLY A 182 10.72 15.92 16.03
C GLY A 182 10.78 16.41 17.47
N PHE A 183 11.93 16.99 17.84
CA PHE A 183 12.10 17.71 19.10
C PHE A 183 12.51 19.16 18.83
N ASP A 184 11.87 20.08 19.53
CA ASP A 184 12.21 21.48 19.48
C ASP A 184 12.75 21.98 20.81
N LEU A 185 13.87 22.70 20.75
CA LEU A 185 14.53 23.31 21.90
C LEU A 185 14.44 24.84 21.85
N ASN A 186 13.91 25.42 20.77
CA ASN A 186 13.75 26.87 20.64
C ASN A 186 12.55 27.36 21.46
N PRO A 187 12.73 28.23 22.48
CA PRO A 187 11.63 28.73 23.30
C PRO A 187 10.61 29.57 22.52
N ASP A 188 11.03 30.14 21.40
CA ASP A 188 10.20 31.01 20.56
C ASP A 188 9.65 30.25 19.32
N SER A 189 9.67 28.91 19.36
CA SER A 189 9.23 28.09 18.22
C SER A 189 7.72 28.18 17.99
N GLU A 190 7.35 28.52 16.77
CA GLU A 190 5.96 28.45 16.32
C GLU A 190 5.67 27.16 15.51
N PRO A 191 4.42 26.66 15.53
CA PRO A 191 3.91 25.67 14.59
C PRO A 191 4.19 26.06 13.14
N GLY A 192 4.61 25.08 12.33
CA GLY A 192 4.99 25.31 10.93
C GLY A 192 6.43 25.81 10.72
N GLU A 193 7.11 26.25 11.78
CA GLU A 193 8.56 26.48 11.74
C GLU A 193 9.33 25.17 11.91
N GLY A 194 10.49 25.08 11.25
CA GLY A 194 11.37 23.91 11.37
C GLY A 194 11.83 23.67 12.80
N MET A 195 11.93 22.41 13.21
CA MET A 195 12.37 22.05 14.56
C MET A 195 13.89 21.99 14.66
N THR A 196 14.45 22.28 15.84
CA THR A 196 15.90 22.10 16.06
C THR A 196 16.41 20.69 15.80
N HIS A 197 15.56 19.67 16.02
CA HIS A 197 15.85 18.27 15.76
C HIS A 197 14.70 17.65 14.97
N ASP A 198 14.50 18.15 13.76
CA ASP A 198 13.51 17.59 12.84
C ASP A 198 13.88 16.16 12.45
N ASP A 199 12.87 15.30 12.25
CA ASP A 199 13.03 13.90 11.87
C ASP A 199 14.05 13.11 12.73
N PHE A 200 14.13 13.38 14.04
CA PHE A 200 15.08 12.72 14.95
C PHE A 200 14.95 11.19 14.94
N ALA A 201 13.72 10.69 14.79
CA ALA A 201 13.46 9.27 14.59
C ALA A 201 12.27 9.06 13.65
N GLU A 202 12.32 7.98 12.87
CA GLU A 202 11.27 7.56 11.95
C GLU A 202 10.81 6.14 12.28
N LEU A 203 9.49 5.92 12.25
CA LEU A 203 8.87 4.62 12.22
C LEU A 203 8.18 4.42 10.88
N LEU A 204 8.65 3.43 10.12
CA LEU A 204 7.94 2.98 8.93
C LEU A 204 6.77 2.05 9.31
N VAL A 205 5.59 2.37 8.79
CA VAL A 205 4.34 1.65 8.95
C VAL A 205 3.78 1.27 7.57
N PRO A 206 4.35 0.23 6.92
CA PRO A 206 3.98 -0.17 5.55
C PRO A 206 2.51 -0.54 5.36
N ARG A 207 1.76 -0.72 6.47
CA ARG A 207 0.34 -1.03 6.45
C ARG A 207 -0.55 0.17 6.19
N TRP A 208 -0.09 1.40 6.44
CA TRP A 208 -0.92 2.59 6.21
C TRP A 208 -1.17 2.84 4.71
N PRO A 209 -0.16 2.78 3.83
CA PRO A 209 -0.39 2.85 2.38
C PRO A 209 -1.27 1.70 1.88
N ASP A 210 -1.04 0.48 2.38
CA ASP A 210 -1.84 -0.70 2.05
C ASP A 210 -3.32 -0.51 2.39
N VAL A 211 -3.64 0.22 3.46
CA VAL A 211 -5.03 0.49 3.86
C VAL A 211 -5.67 1.52 2.95
N LYS A 212 -4.92 2.56 2.57
CA LYS A 212 -5.33 3.57 1.58
C LYS A 212 -5.62 2.92 0.22
N GLU A 213 -4.75 2.03 -0.23
CA GLU A 213 -4.84 1.39 -1.56
C GLU A 213 -5.85 0.24 -1.62
N HIS A 214 -5.83 -0.67 -0.64
CA HIS A 214 -6.55 -1.95 -0.71
C HIS A 214 -7.84 -1.99 0.11
N LYS A 215 -8.17 -0.90 0.80
CA LYS A 215 -9.49 -0.68 1.42
C LYS A 215 -9.92 -1.76 2.44
N PRO A 216 -9.01 -2.28 3.30
CA PRO A 216 -9.39 -3.23 4.34
C PRO A 216 -10.26 -2.55 5.41
N ALA A 217 -10.88 -3.34 6.28
CA ALA A 217 -11.56 -2.80 7.44
C ALA A 217 -10.58 -2.08 8.39
N LEU A 218 -11.03 -1.00 9.01
CA LEU A 218 -10.34 -0.35 10.12
C LEU A 218 -11.03 -0.77 11.42
N VAL A 219 -10.26 -1.07 12.46
CA VAL A 219 -10.74 -1.38 13.80
C VAL A 219 -10.22 -0.28 14.73
N GLY A 220 -11.14 0.41 15.39
CA GLY A 220 -10.87 1.52 16.30
C GLY A 220 -10.11 1.09 17.56
N LEU A 221 -9.74 2.09 18.37
CA LEU A 221 -9.09 1.86 19.66
C LEU A 221 -9.97 1.08 20.65
N ASP A 222 -11.29 1.21 20.49
CA ASP A 222 -12.32 0.49 21.24
C ASP A 222 -12.59 -0.93 20.70
N GLY A 223 -11.87 -1.36 19.67
CA GLY A 223 -12.10 -2.64 19.00
C GLY A 223 -13.30 -2.65 18.07
N VAL A 224 -14.00 -1.52 17.90
CA VAL A 224 -15.16 -1.43 17.01
C VAL A 224 -14.70 -1.23 15.57
N LYS A 225 -15.35 -1.91 14.63
CA LYS A 225 -15.07 -1.70 13.20
C LYS A 225 -15.51 -0.30 12.80
N LEU A 226 -14.56 0.50 12.32
CA LEU A 226 -14.79 1.83 11.79
C LEU A 226 -15.13 1.73 10.30
N ALA A 227 -16.17 2.47 9.90
CA ALA A 227 -16.62 2.55 8.52
C ALA A 227 -16.17 3.88 7.91
N ALA A 228 -15.51 3.84 6.75
CA ALA A 228 -15.15 5.07 6.03
C ALA A 228 -16.39 5.77 5.45
N HIS A 229 -17.42 5.00 5.11
CA HIS A 229 -18.70 5.45 4.56
C HIS A 229 -19.84 4.56 5.10
N GLU A 230 -21.10 4.95 4.88
CA GLU A 230 -22.28 4.13 5.29
C GLU A 230 -22.26 2.71 4.69
N ASP A 231 -21.69 2.55 3.49
CA ASP A 231 -21.54 1.25 2.81
C ASP A 231 -20.28 0.47 3.22
N GLY A 232 -19.46 1.03 4.11
CA GLY A 232 -18.23 0.42 4.62
C GLY A 232 -17.05 0.42 3.64
N THR A 233 -17.12 1.17 2.54
CA THR A 233 -16.04 1.24 1.54
C THR A 233 -15.02 2.35 1.83
N TRP A 234 -13.79 2.17 1.36
CA TRP A 234 -12.70 3.16 1.41
C TRP A 234 -12.33 3.63 -0.01
N GLY A 235 -11.55 4.71 -0.15
CA GLY A 235 -10.95 5.14 -1.42
C GLY A 235 -11.62 6.30 -2.14
N THR A 236 -12.37 7.13 -1.41
CA THR A 236 -12.66 8.52 -1.81
C THR A 236 -11.76 9.47 -1.00
N PRO A 237 -11.58 10.73 -1.42
CA PRO A 237 -10.85 11.72 -0.63
C PRO A 237 -11.39 11.85 0.81
N GLU A 238 -12.70 11.79 0.99
CA GLU A 238 -13.34 11.88 2.31
C GLU A 238 -13.03 10.65 3.19
N ALA A 239 -12.99 9.47 2.59
CA ALA A 239 -12.58 8.25 3.30
C ALA A 239 -11.10 8.31 3.70
N HIS A 240 -10.22 8.89 2.89
CA HIS A 240 -8.81 9.08 3.23
C HIS A 240 -8.64 10.07 4.39
N ALA A 241 -9.29 11.23 4.33
CA ALA A 241 -9.29 12.19 5.42
C ALA A 241 -9.81 11.58 6.74
N ARG A 242 -10.81 10.69 6.68
CA ARG A 242 -11.29 9.94 7.86
C ARG A 242 -10.24 8.95 8.39
N LEU A 243 -9.54 8.21 7.52
CA LEU A 243 -8.45 7.32 7.94
C LEU A 243 -7.38 8.12 8.69
N GLU A 244 -6.96 9.23 8.10
CA GLU A 244 -5.95 10.12 8.66
C GLU A 244 -6.40 10.69 10.00
N MET A 245 -7.63 11.18 10.12
CA MET A 245 -8.18 11.63 11.40
C MET A 245 -8.15 10.51 12.46
N HIS A 246 -8.49 9.27 12.11
CA HIS A 246 -8.44 8.15 13.06
C HIS A 246 -7.02 7.79 13.48
N LEU A 247 -6.06 7.84 12.56
CA LEU A 247 -4.65 7.67 12.87
C LEU A 247 -4.14 8.79 13.78
N GLY A 248 -4.45 10.05 13.46
CA GLY A 248 -4.10 11.21 14.27
C GLY A 248 -4.64 11.11 15.70
N LYS A 249 -5.91 10.74 15.86
CA LYS A 249 -6.52 10.49 17.19
C LYS A 249 -5.81 9.37 17.96
N MET A 250 -5.39 8.30 17.29
CA MET A 250 -4.60 7.23 17.91
C MET A 250 -3.22 7.74 18.36
N LEU A 251 -2.55 8.57 17.58
CA LEU A 251 -1.27 9.17 17.94
C LEU A 251 -1.41 10.12 19.14
N VAL A 252 -2.46 10.95 19.17
CA VAL A 252 -2.79 11.80 20.31
C VAL A 252 -3.02 10.96 21.56
N ALA A 253 -3.88 9.94 21.49
CA ALA A 253 -4.11 9.03 22.61
C ALA A 253 -2.81 8.37 23.11
N THR A 254 -1.92 7.99 22.19
CA THR A 254 -0.61 7.43 22.53
C THR A 254 0.27 8.44 23.28
N LEU A 255 0.35 9.68 22.82
CA LEU A 255 1.14 10.73 23.47
C LEU A 255 0.61 11.04 24.87
N LEU A 256 -0.70 11.15 25.03
CA LEU A 256 -1.33 11.40 26.33
C LEU A 256 -1.11 10.22 27.30
N GLU A 257 -1.22 8.98 26.84
CA GLU A 257 -0.92 7.79 27.66
C GLU A 257 0.56 7.77 28.11
N LEU A 258 1.50 8.10 27.22
CA LEU A 258 2.91 8.18 27.55
C LEU A 258 3.21 9.31 28.55
N ARG A 259 2.52 10.44 28.42
CA ARG A 259 2.60 11.54 29.40
C ARG A 259 2.11 11.09 30.76
N ASP A 260 0.90 10.56 30.82
CA ASP A 260 0.23 10.24 32.09
C ASP A 260 0.93 9.08 32.81
N SER A 261 1.65 8.23 32.09
CA SER A 261 2.53 7.18 32.63
C SER A 261 3.97 7.62 32.94
N GLY A 262 4.29 8.91 32.81
CA GLY A 262 5.60 9.48 33.16
C GLY A 262 6.74 9.12 32.20
N GLN A 263 6.46 8.62 30.99
CA GLN A 263 7.51 8.22 30.05
C GLN A 263 8.37 9.40 29.57
N PHE A 264 7.87 10.63 29.68
CA PHE A 264 8.60 11.84 29.31
C PHE A 264 9.48 12.41 30.43
N GLU A 265 9.49 11.84 31.65
CA GLU A 265 10.29 12.35 32.78
C GLU A 265 11.81 12.32 32.52
N ALA A 266 12.26 11.48 31.58
CA ALA A 266 13.67 11.45 31.18
C ALA A 266 14.10 12.68 30.35
N LEU A 267 13.14 13.43 29.79
CA LEU A 267 13.43 14.64 29.03
C LEU A 267 13.66 15.81 29.99
N ARG A 268 14.69 16.61 29.70
CA ARG A 268 14.80 17.96 30.24
C ARG A 268 13.79 18.86 29.53
N ALA A 269 12.52 18.77 29.88
CA ALA A 269 11.45 19.59 29.29
C ALA A 269 11.26 20.92 30.05
N SER A 270 10.78 21.95 29.37
CA SER A 270 10.30 23.18 30.01
C SER A 270 8.91 22.94 30.63
N ASP A 271 8.51 23.79 31.58
CA ASP A 271 7.17 23.73 32.20
C ASP A 271 6.03 24.07 31.22
N THR A 272 6.39 24.63 30.06
CA THR A 272 5.49 24.97 28.97
C THR A 272 5.66 24.04 27.78
N ALA A 273 6.42 22.94 27.91
CA ALA A 273 6.70 22.05 26.80
C ALA A 273 5.40 21.43 26.26
N GLU A 274 5.31 21.34 24.94
CA GLU A 274 4.10 20.95 24.23
C GLU A 274 4.25 19.63 23.47
N LEU A 275 3.14 18.93 23.30
CA LEU A 275 2.97 17.75 22.47
C LEU A 275 2.19 18.15 21.22
N GLY A 276 2.57 17.61 20.06
CA GLY A 276 1.90 17.90 18.79
C GLY A 276 1.77 16.68 17.88
N VAL A 277 0.73 16.65 17.07
CA VAL A 277 0.53 15.67 15.99
C VAL A 277 0.06 16.42 14.75
N GLU A 278 0.73 16.18 13.63
CA GLU A 278 0.41 16.79 12.34
C GLU A 278 0.42 15.72 11.24
N GLU A 279 -0.58 15.75 10.37
CA GLU A 279 -0.62 14.98 9.14
C GLU A 279 -0.03 15.81 7.98
N SER A 280 0.81 15.20 7.15
CA SER A 280 1.60 15.89 6.13
C SER A 280 0.79 16.62 5.04
N GLU A 281 -0.44 16.22 4.76
CA GLU A 281 -1.35 16.89 3.82
C GLU A 281 -2.34 17.86 4.50
N GLY A 282 -2.30 17.97 5.83
CA GLY A 282 -3.12 18.90 6.61
C GLY A 282 -4.53 18.41 6.95
N HIS A 283 -4.83 17.12 6.80
CA HIS A 283 -6.15 16.59 7.16
C HIS A 283 -6.36 16.45 8.67
N PHE A 284 -5.28 16.47 9.46
CA PHE A 284 -5.31 16.40 10.90
C PHE A 284 -4.19 17.21 11.54
N GLY A 285 -4.53 17.98 12.56
CA GLY A 285 -3.59 18.69 13.42
C GLY A 285 -4.09 18.64 14.87
N TRP A 286 -3.17 18.47 15.81
CA TRP A 286 -3.47 18.54 17.24
C TRP A 286 -2.28 19.10 18.03
N PRO A 287 -2.53 19.99 19.01
CA PRO A 287 -3.82 20.65 19.27
C PRO A 287 -4.18 21.62 18.13
N ASP A 288 -5.42 22.11 18.13
CA ASP A 288 -5.73 23.33 17.38
C ASP A 288 -4.82 24.46 17.87
N TYR A 289 -4.34 25.30 16.95
CA TYR A 289 -3.33 26.33 17.24
C TYR A 289 -3.73 27.24 18.42
N GLU A 290 -4.98 27.72 18.41
CA GLU A 290 -5.54 28.60 19.44
C GLU A 290 -5.77 27.90 20.79
N GLU A 291 -5.71 26.57 20.82
CA GLU A 291 -5.95 25.71 21.98
C GLU A 291 -4.66 25.15 22.58
N ARG A 292 -3.49 25.60 22.07
CA ARG A 292 -2.17 25.23 22.58
C ARG A 292 -1.99 25.52 24.07
N GLY A 293 -1.18 24.69 24.71
CA GLY A 293 -0.85 24.79 26.13
C GLY A 293 -1.99 24.44 27.08
N ARG A 294 -3.18 24.02 26.58
CA ARG A 294 -4.31 23.57 27.40
C ARG A 294 -4.20 22.08 27.73
N GLU A 295 -4.46 21.22 26.75
CA GLU A 295 -4.47 19.77 26.93
C GLU A 295 -3.18 19.08 26.50
N ASN A 296 -2.34 19.77 25.72
CA ASN A 296 -1.16 19.20 25.09
C ASN A 296 0.15 19.51 25.83
N ARG A 297 0.10 19.96 27.09
CA ARG A 297 1.34 20.11 27.87
C ARG A 297 1.97 18.75 28.14
N LEU A 298 3.29 18.69 27.99
CA LEU A 298 4.12 17.50 28.22
C LEU A 298 4.20 17.17 29.70
N THR A 299 4.18 18.16 30.59
CA THR A 299 4.01 17.93 32.03
C THR A 299 2.52 17.96 32.36
N ALA A 300 2.01 16.87 32.95
CA ALA A 300 0.67 16.89 33.53
C ALA A 300 0.65 17.95 34.66
N ARG A 301 -0.38 18.80 34.69
CA ARG A 301 -0.59 19.72 35.81
C ARG A 301 -0.72 18.88 37.08
N ARG A 302 0.27 18.98 37.97
CA ARG A 302 0.18 18.43 39.33
C ARG A 302 -0.84 19.21 40.16
#